data_AF-A0A085U7Y5-F1
#
_entry.id   AF-A0A085U7Y5-F1
#
_cell.length_a   1.000
_cell.length_b   1.000
_cell.length_c   1.000
_cell.angle_alpha   90.00
_cell.angle_beta   90.00
_cell.angle_gamma   90.00
#
_symmetry.space_group_name_H-M   'P 1'
#
loop_
_entity.id
_entity.type
_entity.pdbx_description
1 polymer ?
#
loop_
_entity_poly.entity_id
_entity_poly.type
_entity_poly.pdbx_seq_one_letter_code
_entity_poly.pdbx_strand_id
1 'polypeptide(L)'
;MKGYLWGLGSVVLVTLAQLLLKWGVIQLPLTGLSGLNLQFFVDHRVPVCAVAGGLFGYVLSMLCWFFALRYLPLNRAYPLLSISYALVYLAAVTLPWFSETATLLKTIGAAVILLGVWLINSKSIK
;
A
#
# COMPACT_ATOMS: atom_id res chain seq x y z
N MET A 1 -18.27 -13.96 1.16
CA MET A 1 -18.20 -12.54 1.59
C MET A 1 -17.03 -12.25 2.53
N LYS A 2 -16.87 -12.99 3.64
CA LYS A 2 -15.81 -12.76 4.64
C LYS A 2 -14.40 -12.62 4.04
N GLY A 3 -14.01 -13.48 3.09
CA GLY A 3 -12.70 -13.40 2.43
C GLY A 3 -12.42 -12.11 1.65
N TYR A 4 -13.43 -11.56 0.96
CA TYR A 4 -13.29 -10.30 0.23
C TYR A 4 -13.15 -9.09 1.17
N LEU A 5 -13.84 -9.11 2.31
CA LEU A 5 -13.71 -8.07 3.33
C LEU A 5 -12.28 -8.03 3.90
N TRP A 6 -11.71 -9.20 4.22
CA TRP A 6 -10.31 -9.31 4.67
C TRP A 6 -9.31 -8.88 3.58
N GLY A 7 -9.56 -9.26 2.32
CA GLY A 7 -8.74 -8.85 1.18
C GLY A 7 -8.76 -7.34 0.96
N LEU A 8 -9.93 -6.71 0.97
CA LEU A 8 -10.06 -5.25 0.86
C LEU A 8 -9.44 -4.52 2.04
N GLY A 9 -9.62 -5.03 3.27
CA GLY A 9 -8.95 -4.49 4.45
C GLY A 9 -7.43 -4.51 4.32
N SER A 10 -6.86 -5.63 3.85
CA SER A 10 -5.43 -5.74 3.55
C SER A 10 -4.98 -4.73 2.49
N VAL A 11 -5.75 -4.57 1.41
CA VAL A 11 -5.45 -3.61 0.33
C VAL A 11 -5.42 -2.16 0.83
N VAL A 12 -6.38 -1.76 1.66
CA VAL A 12 -6.40 -0.40 2.23
C VAL A 12 -5.22 -0.21 3.19
N LEU A 13 -5.01 -1.17 4.09
CA LEU A 13 -3.91 -1.10 5.06
C LEU A 13 -2.54 -1.07 4.40
N VAL A 14 -2.30 -1.90 3.38
CA VAL A 14 -1.02 -1.91 2.67
C VAL A 14 -0.82 -0.63 1.87
N THR A 15 -1.89 -0.07 1.30
CA THR A 15 -1.82 1.22 0.58
C THR A 15 -1.40 2.34 1.54
N LEU A 16 -2.07 2.46 2.69
CA LEU A 16 -1.72 3.46 3.71
C LEU A 16 -0.30 3.24 4.25
N ALA A 17 0.07 1.98 4.50
CA ALA A 17 1.40 1.61 4.96
C ALA A 17 2.49 2.06 3.97
N GLN A 18 2.32 1.76 2.68
CA GLN A 18 3.29 2.12 1.64
C GLN A 18 3.46 3.64 1.53
N LEU A 19 2.36 4.40 1.61
CA LEU A 19 2.41 5.87 1.59
C LEU A 19 3.13 6.40 2.82
N LEU A 20 2.80 5.94 4.03
CA LEU A 20 3.46 6.37 5.26
C LEU A 20 4.95 6.04 5.27
N LEU A 21 5.33 4.84 4.83
CA LEU A 21 6.73 4.42 4.69
C LEU A 21 7.47 5.34 3.72
N LYS A 22 6.92 5.56 2.52
CA LYS A 22 7.53 6.42 1.50
C LYS A 22 7.69 7.85 2.01
N TRP A 23 6.65 8.40 2.63
CA TRP A 23 6.65 9.75 3.19
C TRP A 23 7.68 9.91 4.31
N GLY A 24 7.72 8.96 5.25
CA GLY A 24 8.66 8.99 6.36
C GLY A 24 10.10 8.82 5.91
N VAL A 25 10.39 7.83 5.05
CA VAL A 25 11.76 7.54 4.59
C VAL A 25 12.37 8.69 3.77
N ILE A 26 11.58 9.38 2.93
CA ILE A 26 12.11 10.51 2.14
C ILE A 26 12.56 11.69 3.03
N GLN A 27 11.94 11.87 4.19
CA GLN A 27 12.29 12.94 5.12
C GLN A 27 13.48 12.62 6.02
N LEU A 28 13.85 11.34 6.13
CA LEU A 28 15.00 10.94 6.92
C LEU A 28 16.28 11.18 6.11
N PRO A 29 17.32 11.80 6.71
CA PRO A 29 18.60 11.94 6.04
C PRO A 29 19.25 10.57 5.88
N LEU A 30 20.07 10.41 4.84
CA LEU A 30 20.86 9.20 4.59
C LEU A 30 22.00 9.10 5.61
N THR A 31 21.68 8.61 6.80
CA THR A 31 22.66 8.38 7.88
C THR A 31 23.08 6.92 7.91
N GLY A 32 24.38 6.65 7.98
CA GLY A 32 24.89 5.32 8.29
C GLY A 32 24.50 4.87 9.70
N LEU A 33 24.71 3.58 10.02
CA LEU A 33 24.37 3.01 11.33
C LEU A 33 25.01 3.76 12.51
N SER A 34 26.18 4.37 12.32
CA SER A 34 26.87 5.18 13.32
C SER A 34 26.19 6.52 13.64
N GLY A 35 25.27 6.99 12.79
CA GLY A 35 24.49 8.22 12.99
C GLY A 35 23.18 8.01 13.74
N LEU A 36 22.78 6.76 14.01
CA LEU A 36 21.52 6.42 14.67
C LEU A 36 21.66 6.52 16.19
N ASN A 37 21.66 7.75 16.71
CA ASN A 37 21.68 8.03 18.14
C ASN A 37 20.31 8.47 18.66
N LEU A 38 20.12 8.53 19.99
CA LEU A 38 18.88 9.00 20.59
C LEU A 38 18.47 10.39 20.09
N GLN A 39 19.45 11.27 19.86
CA GLN A 39 19.23 12.61 19.30
C GLN A 39 18.60 12.57 17.91
N PHE A 40 19.02 11.64 17.04
CA PHE A 40 18.44 11.47 15.71
C PHE A 40 16.94 11.17 15.79
N PHE A 41 16.53 10.28 16.71
CA PHE A 41 15.13 9.95 16.92
C PHE A 41 14.34 11.12 17.50
N VAL A 42 14.98 11.98 18.30
CA VAL A 42 14.39 13.19 18.86
C VAL A 42 14.19 14.28 17.80
N ASP A 43 15.14 14.43 16.89
CA ASP A 43 15.10 15.45 15.84
C ASP A 43 14.13 15.04 14.70
N HIS A 44 14.01 13.74 14.44
CA HIS A 44 13.21 13.19 13.34
C HIS A 44 11.99 12.39 13.83
N ARG A 45 11.40 12.77 14.97
CA ARG A 45 10.27 12.04 15.60
C ARG A 45 9.13 11.77 14.63
N VAL A 46 8.70 12.78 13.89
CA VAL A 46 7.53 12.68 12.99
C VAL A 46 7.76 11.66 11.87
N PRO A 47 8.81 11.75 11.04
CA PRO A 47 9.06 10.76 10.00
C PRO A 47 9.36 9.36 10.57
N VAL A 48 10.05 9.26 11.72
CA VAL A 48 10.22 7.96 12.41
C VAL A 48 8.88 7.36 12.81
N CYS A 49 7.99 8.14 13.42
CA CYS A 49 6.64 7.69 13.78
C CYS A 49 5.82 7.29 12.55
N ALA A 50 5.95 8.00 11.43
CA ALA A 50 5.30 7.63 10.18
C ALA A 50 5.82 6.30 9.63
N VAL A 51 7.14 6.08 9.64
CA VAL A 51 7.73 4.78 9.26
C VAL A 51 7.25 3.66 10.18
N ALA A 52 7.27 3.88 11.51
CA ALA A 52 6.79 2.91 12.48
C ALA A 52 5.30 2.58 12.29
N GLY A 53 4.47 3.60 12.07
CA GLY A 53 3.05 3.44 11.76
C GLY A 53 2.82 2.71 10.44
N GLY A 54 3.63 2.99 9.41
CA GLY A 54 3.61 2.28 8.15
C GLY A 54 3.99 0.80 8.29
N LEU A 55 5.05 0.49 9.05
CA LEU A 55 5.42 -0.89 9.37
C LEU A 55 4.32 -1.62 10.13
N PHE A 56 3.73 -0.99 11.15
CA PHE A 56 2.63 -1.56 11.91
C PHE A 56 1.41 -1.83 11.02
N GLY A 57 1.03 -0.87 10.16
CA GLY A 57 -0.03 -1.03 9.17
C GLY A 57 0.24 -2.16 8.18
N TYR A 58 1.51 -2.35 7.78
CA TYR A 58 1.93 -3.46 6.91
C TYR A 58 1.76 -4.81 7.61
N VAL A 59 2.15 -4.94 8.88
CA VAL A 59 1.92 -6.15 9.67
C VAL A 59 0.42 -6.44 9.79
N LEU A 60 -0.39 -5.43 10.10
CA LEU A 60 -1.84 -5.61 10.20
C LEU A 60 -2.46 -6.01 8.85
N SER A 61 -1.98 -5.43 7.76
CA SER A 61 -2.35 -5.85 6.40
C SER A 61 -2.03 -7.32 6.16
N MET A 62 -0.85 -7.77 6.58
CA MET A 62 -0.45 -9.17 6.42
C MET A 62 -1.34 -10.12 7.23
N LEU A 63 -1.78 -9.72 8.43
CA LEU A 63 -2.76 -10.49 9.21
C LEU A 63 -4.09 -10.60 8.46
N CYS A 64 -4.61 -9.49 7.93
CA CYS A 64 -5.81 -9.51 7.08
C CYS A 64 -5.63 -10.38 5.84
N TRP A 65 -4.45 -10.33 5.22
CA TRP A 65 -4.12 -11.13 4.04
C TRP A 65 -4.16 -12.63 4.33
N PHE A 66 -3.63 -13.08 5.48
CA PHE A 66 -3.73 -14.49 5.88
C PHE A 66 -5.19 -14.96 5.97
N PHE A 67 -6.08 -14.15 6.54
CA PHE A 67 -7.50 -14.47 6.54
C PHE A 67 -8.12 -14.45 5.14
N ALA A 68 -7.73 -13.50 4.28
CA ALA A 68 -8.18 -13.47 2.90
C ALA A 68 -7.82 -14.76 2.15
N LEU A 69 -6.56 -15.23 2.28
CA LEU A 69 -6.07 -16.46 1.69
C LEU A 69 -6.75 -17.72 2.25
N ARG A 70 -7.21 -17.69 3.51
CA ARG A 70 -7.98 -18.79 4.10
C ARG A 70 -9.34 -18.99 3.42
N TYR A 71 -9.94 -17.92 2.90
CA TYR A 71 -11.31 -17.94 2.35
C TYR A 71 -11.39 -17.79 0.83
N LEU A 72 -10.34 -17.28 0.17
CA LEU A 72 -10.32 -17.02 -1.26
C LEU A 72 -9.30 -17.91 -1.97
N PRO A 73 -9.63 -18.45 -3.16
CA PRO A 73 -8.63 -19.08 -4.01
C PRO A 73 -7.63 -18.02 -4.50
N LEU A 74 -6.37 -18.43 -4.69
CA LEU A 74 -5.27 -17.53 -5.04
C LEU A 74 -5.57 -16.73 -6.32
N ASN A 75 -6.17 -17.36 -7.33
CA ASN A 75 -6.55 -16.69 -8.59
C ASN A 75 -7.53 -15.53 -8.42
N ARG A 76 -8.26 -15.45 -7.30
CA ARG A 76 -9.14 -14.31 -6.95
C ARG A 76 -8.48 -13.36 -5.97
N ALA A 77 -7.66 -13.86 -5.06
CA ALA A 77 -6.99 -13.05 -4.06
C ALA A 77 -5.93 -12.10 -4.66
N TYR A 78 -5.05 -12.60 -5.53
CA TYR A 78 -3.96 -11.80 -6.12
C TYR A 78 -4.45 -10.59 -6.96
N PRO A 79 -5.50 -10.71 -7.78
CA PRO A 79 -6.10 -9.55 -8.44
C PRO A 79 -6.58 -8.48 -7.45
N LEU A 80 -7.18 -8.86 -6.32
CA LEU A 80 -7.59 -7.88 -5.31
C LEU A 80 -6.38 -7.10 -4.78
N LEU A 81 -5.25 -7.78 -4.54
CA LEU A 81 -4.02 -7.12 -4.10
C LEU A 81 -3.54 -6.06 -5.10
N SER A 82 -3.70 -6.31 -6.40
CA SER A 82 -3.28 -5.37 -7.44
C SER A 82 -4.07 -4.05 -7.47
N ILE A 83 -5.24 -4.00 -6.83
CA ILE A 83 -5.97 -2.74 -6.59
C ILE A 83 -5.09 -1.75 -5.82
N SER A 84 -4.23 -2.25 -4.92
CA SER A 84 -3.31 -1.39 -4.16
C SER A 84 -2.38 -0.58 -5.06
N TYR A 85 -1.93 -1.12 -6.20
CA TYR A 85 -1.09 -0.35 -7.14
C TYR A 85 -1.81 0.88 -7.67
N ALA A 86 -3.08 0.72 -8.05
CA ALA A 86 -3.90 1.84 -8.52
C ALA A 86 -4.17 2.85 -7.39
N LEU A 87 -4.46 2.37 -6.17
CA LEU A 87 -4.70 3.25 -5.03
C LEU A 87 -3.44 4.03 -4.61
N VAL A 88 -2.29 3.38 -4.55
CA VAL A 88 -1.00 4.04 -4.25
C VAL A 88 -0.70 5.09 -5.31
N TYR A 89 -0.87 4.76 -6.59
CA TYR A 89 -0.69 5.73 -7.68
C TYR A 89 -1.64 6.93 -7.55
N LEU A 90 -2.94 6.69 -7.38
CA LEU A 90 -3.92 7.75 -7.22
C LEU A 90 -3.60 8.62 -6.00
N ALA A 91 -3.26 8.02 -4.88
CA ALA A 91 -2.87 8.74 -3.68
C ALA A 91 -1.59 9.57 -3.91
N ALA A 92 -0.56 9.01 -4.54
CA ALA A 92 0.69 9.74 -4.82
C ALA A 92 0.48 10.97 -5.73
N VAL A 93 -0.44 10.88 -6.68
CA VAL A 93 -0.76 11.99 -7.59
C VAL A 93 -1.69 13.03 -6.94
N THR A 94 -2.63 12.60 -6.09
CA THR A 94 -3.67 13.49 -5.53
C THR A 94 -3.28 14.12 -4.19
N LEU A 95 -2.45 13.44 -3.41
CA LEU A 95 -2.03 13.92 -2.10
C LEU A 95 -0.95 15.02 -2.27
N PRO A 96 -1.12 16.20 -1.66
CA PRO A 96 -0.19 17.34 -1.79
C PRO A 96 1.23 17.11 -1.22
N TRP A 97 1.45 15.96 -0.58
CA TRP A 97 2.64 15.59 0.17
C TRP A 97 3.65 14.85 -0.72
N PHE A 98 3.17 14.24 -1.81
CA PHE A 98 3.97 13.43 -2.72
C PHE A 98 4.28 14.16 -4.02
N SER A 99 3.38 15.07 -4.46
CA SER A 99 3.58 15.93 -5.64
C SER A 99 4.03 15.15 -6.89
N GLU A 100 3.60 13.89 -7.03
CA GLU A 100 3.95 13.09 -8.20
C GLU A 100 3.11 13.51 -9.40
N THR A 101 3.74 13.64 -10.56
CA THR A 101 3.04 14.01 -11.79
C THR A 101 2.23 12.85 -12.35
N ALA A 102 0.94 13.09 -12.58
CA ALA A 102 0.12 12.18 -13.36
C ALA A 102 0.56 12.20 -14.82
N THR A 103 1.13 11.10 -15.30
CA THR A 103 1.37 10.92 -16.73
C THR A 103 0.26 10.07 -17.33
N LEU A 104 -0.16 10.40 -18.56
CA LEU A 104 -1.22 9.69 -19.27
C LEU A 104 -0.97 8.18 -19.31
N LEU A 105 0.28 7.77 -19.54
CA LEU A 105 0.66 6.36 -19.60
C LEU A 105 0.49 5.64 -18.25
N LYS A 106 0.86 6.28 -17.12
CA LYS A 106 0.65 5.71 -15.78
C LYS A 106 -0.83 5.60 -15.44
N THR A 107 -1.63 6.61 -15.80
CA THR A 107 -3.08 6.60 -15.59
C THR A 107 -3.75 5.49 -16.38
N ILE A 108 -3.42 5.35 -17.66
CA ILE A 108 -3.94 4.27 -18.52
C ILE A 108 -3.49 2.90 -17.96
N GLY A 109 -2.23 2.76 -17.57
CA GLY A 109 -1.73 1.52 -16.95
C GLY A 109 -2.51 1.14 -15.69
N ALA A 110 -2.76 2.11 -14.79
CA ALA A 110 -3.59 1.89 -13.60
C ALA A 110 -5.03 1.50 -13.95
N ALA A 111 -5.63 2.13 -14.98
CA ALA A 111 -6.96 1.76 -15.46
C ALA A 111 -6.99 0.34 -16.03
N VAL A 112 -5.97 -0.08 -16.78
CA VAL A 112 -5.84 -1.44 -17.31
C VAL A 112 -5.69 -2.47 -16.18
N ILE A 113 -4.94 -2.15 -15.11
CA ILE A 113 -4.87 -3.01 -13.92
C ILE A 113 -6.28 -3.19 -13.33
N LEU A 114 -7.02 -2.10 -13.09
CA LEU A 114 -8.37 -2.17 -12.54
C LEU A 114 -9.34 -2.95 -13.44
N LEU A 115 -9.24 -2.77 -14.77
CA LEU A 115 -10.01 -3.56 -15.74
C LEU A 115 -9.65 -5.05 -15.65
N GLY A 116 -8.36 -5.40 -15.53
CA GLY A 116 -7.91 -6.77 -15.33
C GLY A 116 -8.48 -7.40 -14.05
N VAL A 117 -8.46 -6.64 -12.94
CA VAL A 117 -9.09 -7.07 -11.67
C VAL A 117 -10.58 -7.30 -11.83
N TRP A 118 -11.26 -6.38 -12.52
CA TRP A 118 -12.68 -6.49 -12.80
C TRP A 118 -12.98 -7.73 -13.63
N LEU A 119 -12.28 -7.97 -14.75
CA LEU A 119 -12.46 -9.13 -15.61
C LEU A 119 -12.27 -10.46 -14.86
N ILE A 120 -11.25 -10.57 -14.01
CA ILE A 120 -11.00 -11.80 -13.24
C ILE A 120 -12.09 -12.02 -12.19
N ASN A 121 -12.64 -10.94 -11.63
CA ASN A 121 -13.64 -11.00 -10.56
C ASN A 121 -15.10 -10.99 -11.06
N SER A 122 -15.38 -10.49 -12.27
CA SER A 122 -16.69 -10.42 -12.91
C SER A 122 -17.13 -11.80 -13.39
N LYS A 123 -17.53 -12.66 -12.44
CA LYS A 123 -18.11 -14.00 -12.64
C LYS A 123 -17.25 -14.96 -13.51
N SER A 124 -16.77 -16.02 -12.86
CA SER A 124 -16.72 -17.31 -13.55
C SER A 124 -18.18 -17.64 -13.84
N ILE A 125 -18.60 -17.53 -15.09
CA ILE A 125 -19.87 -18.09 -15.53
C ILE A 125 -19.78 -19.58 -15.16
N LYS A 126 -20.52 -19.97 -14.13
CA LYS A 126 -21.00 -21.34 -13.99
C LYS A 126 -22.42 -21.34 -14.51
#